data_AF-A0AAE2R9W7-F1
#
_entry.id   AF-A0AAE2R9W7-F1
#
_cell.length_a   1.000
_cell.length_b   1.000
_cell.length_c   1.000
_cell.angle_alpha   90.00
_cell.angle_beta   90.00
_cell.angle_gamma   90.00
#
_symmetry.space_group_name_H-M   'P 1'
#
loop_
_entity.id
_entity.type
_entity.pdbx_description
1 polymer ?
#
loop_
_entity_poly.entity_id
_entity_poly.type
_entity_poly.pdbx_seq_one_letter_code
_entity_poly.pdbx_strand_id
1 'polypeptide(L)'
;MNNADDFANNAWTAMCNLYRAPKVAQFCVRLQDAYGIDVPLLLLLFYADQQGIGTDIQDLNTFLTDATSWREDVVKPLRTIRQGMKGRYTEHDEVQLRETVKALELRAEQVHVSRLARSFLPYAKPTEPSQMCGAYLLGCCVPEDECVEALLVFQTAANDSQIQEHDEERKLL
;
A
#
# COMPACT_ATOMS: atom_id res chain seq x y z
N MET A 1 -9.87 -22.63 -3.59
CA MET A 1 -9.09 -21.43 -3.94
C MET A 1 -9.54 -20.36 -2.97
N ASN A 2 -8.65 -19.92 -2.08
CA ASN A 2 -8.99 -19.09 -0.94
C ASN A 2 -9.16 -17.63 -1.39
N ASN A 3 -10.35 -17.07 -1.16
CA ASN A 3 -10.70 -15.66 -1.43
C ASN A 3 -9.60 -14.66 -1.00
N ALA A 4 -8.88 -14.96 0.08
CA ALA A 4 -7.79 -14.13 0.61
C ALA A 4 -6.52 -14.07 -0.23
N ASP A 5 -6.11 -15.19 -0.82
CA ASP A 5 -4.89 -15.20 -1.64
C ASP A 5 -5.15 -14.52 -2.99
N ASP A 6 -6.34 -14.72 -3.57
CA ASP A 6 -6.76 -14.04 -4.79
C ASP A 6 -6.90 -12.53 -4.57
N PHE A 7 -7.57 -12.11 -3.48
CA PHE A 7 -7.66 -10.70 -3.10
C PHE A 7 -6.27 -10.08 -2.90
N ALA A 8 -5.37 -10.76 -2.18
CA ALA A 8 -4.00 -10.26 -1.95
C ALA A 8 -3.20 -10.10 -3.25
N ASN A 9 -3.28 -11.06 -4.16
CA ASN A 9 -2.56 -11.02 -5.44
C ASN A 9 -3.10 -9.90 -6.36
N ASN A 10 -4.42 -9.75 -6.40
CA ASN A 10 -5.07 -8.67 -7.17
C ASN A 10 -4.74 -7.30 -6.57
N ALA A 11 -4.81 -7.17 -5.24
CA ALA A 11 -4.41 -5.96 -4.53
C ALA A 11 -2.95 -5.62 -4.82
N TRP A 12 -2.02 -6.56 -4.69
CA TRP A 12 -0.60 -6.33 -4.98
C TRP A 12 -0.36 -5.82 -6.41
N THR A 13 -1.04 -6.42 -7.39
CA THR A 13 -0.94 -6.02 -8.80
C THR A 13 -1.46 -4.60 -9.00
N ALA A 14 -2.66 -4.31 -8.47
CA ALA A 14 -3.27 -2.99 -8.54
C ALA A 14 -2.41 -1.92 -7.83
N MET A 15 -1.89 -2.23 -6.64
CA MET A 15 -0.98 -1.37 -5.88
C MET A 15 0.29 -1.07 -6.67
N CYS A 16 0.90 -2.08 -7.31
CA CYS A 16 2.08 -1.88 -8.15
C CYS A 16 1.78 -0.98 -9.35
N ASN A 17 0.65 -1.19 -10.04
CA ASN A 17 0.23 -0.34 -11.15
C ASN A 17 0.01 1.11 -10.70
N LEU A 18 -0.73 1.31 -9.59
CA LEU A 18 -0.97 2.62 -9.00
C LEU A 18 0.33 3.33 -8.59
N TYR A 19 1.27 2.59 -7.99
CA TYR A 19 2.54 3.15 -7.52
C TYR A 19 3.51 3.53 -8.64
N ARG A 20 3.28 3.10 -9.90
CA ARG A 20 4.05 3.58 -11.06
C ARG A 20 3.79 5.06 -11.35
N ALA A 21 2.64 5.60 -10.95
CA ALA A 21 2.34 7.01 -11.10
C ALA A 21 3.28 7.84 -10.18
N PRO A 22 4.13 8.73 -10.74
CA PRO A 22 5.13 9.45 -9.95
C PRO A 22 4.53 10.26 -8.79
N LYS A 23 3.34 10.83 -8.99
CA LYS A 23 2.63 11.58 -7.95
C LYS A 23 2.24 10.68 -6.77
N VAL A 24 1.74 9.47 -7.03
CA VAL A 24 1.40 8.49 -5.97
C VAL A 24 2.66 8.13 -5.18
N ALA A 25 3.75 7.75 -5.87
CA ALA A 25 4.99 7.35 -5.21
C ALA A 25 5.56 8.48 -4.34
N GLN A 26 5.59 9.71 -4.85
CA GLN A 26 6.06 10.88 -4.09
C GLN A 26 5.20 11.16 -2.86
N PHE A 27 3.88 11.05 -3.00
CA PHE A 27 2.95 11.28 -1.90
C PHE A 27 3.09 10.22 -0.80
N CYS A 28 3.16 8.94 -1.18
CA CYS A 28 3.36 7.84 -0.25
C CYS A 28 4.69 7.97 0.52
N VAL A 29 5.77 8.38 -0.15
CA VAL A 29 7.06 8.67 0.51
C VAL A 29 6.91 9.82 1.50
N ARG A 30 6.25 10.92 1.11
CA ARG A 30 6.00 12.06 2.00
C ARG A 30 5.20 11.66 3.25
N LEU A 31 4.12 10.91 3.07
CA LEU A 31 3.29 10.40 4.16
C LEU A 31 4.07 9.46 5.08
N GLN A 32 4.87 8.57 4.50
CA GLN A 32 5.72 7.66 5.26
C GLN A 32 6.76 8.41 6.09
N ASP A 33 7.44 9.39 5.49
CA ASP A 33 8.52 10.12 6.15
C ASP A 33 8.00 11.09 7.23
N ALA A 34 6.84 11.72 7.01
CA ALA A 34 6.25 12.68 7.95
C ALA A 34 5.47 12.02 9.09
N TYR A 35 4.69 10.98 8.80
CA TYR A 35 3.73 10.39 9.74
C TYR A 35 4.01 8.92 10.06
N GLY A 36 5.04 8.31 9.45
CA GLY A 36 5.34 6.90 9.66
C GLY A 36 4.25 5.99 9.10
N ILE A 37 3.54 6.41 8.03
CA ILE A 37 2.47 5.63 7.40
C ILE A 37 2.98 4.28 6.90
N ASP A 38 2.16 3.24 7.08
CA ASP A 38 2.37 1.95 6.45
C ASP A 38 1.81 1.96 5.02
N VAL A 39 2.67 2.28 4.05
CA VAL A 39 2.25 2.43 2.65
C VAL A 39 1.58 1.17 2.09
N PRO A 40 2.09 -0.06 2.29
CA PRO A 40 1.37 -1.27 1.86
C PRO A 40 -0.06 -1.37 2.40
N LEU A 41 -0.27 -1.02 3.68
CA LEU A 41 -1.59 -1.02 4.30
C LEU A 41 -2.49 0.09 3.74
N LEU A 42 -1.97 1.32 3.60
CA LEU A 42 -2.69 2.45 2.99
C LEU A 42 -3.24 2.08 1.61
N LEU A 43 -2.39 1.51 0.75
CA LEU A 43 -2.78 1.17 -0.61
C LEU A 43 -3.69 -0.06 -0.68
N LEU A 44 -3.57 -1.00 0.27
CA LEU A 44 -4.52 -2.11 0.41
C LEU A 44 -5.91 -1.61 0.79
N LEU A 45 -6.02 -0.67 1.75
CA LEU A 45 -7.29 -0.06 2.14
C LEU A 45 -7.91 0.73 0.99
N PHE A 46 -7.09 1.49 0.26
CA PHE A 46 -7.55 2.17 -0.95
C PHE A 46 -8.06 1.19 -2.01
N TYR A 47 -7.34 0.09 -2.25
CA TYR A 47 -7.79 -0.95 -3.17
C TYR A 47 -9.12 -1.59 -2.71
N ALA A 48 -9.27 -1.89 -1.42
CA ALA A 48 -10.51 -2.43 -0.86
C ALA A 48 -11.70 -1.45 -1.06
N ASP A 49 -11.48 -0.16 -0.79
CA ASP A 49 -12.47 0.90 -1.03
C ASP A 49 -12.88 0.94 -2.53
N GLN A 50 -11.93 0.78 -3.47
CA GLN A 50 -12.22 0.68 -4.92
C GLN A 50 -13.02 -0.56 -5.31
N GLN A 51 -12.87 -1.66 -4.58
CA GLN A 51 -13.65 -2.89 -4.79
C GLN A 51 -15.03 -2.86 -4.10
N GLY A 52 -15.39 -1.77 -3.41
CA GLY A 52 -16.61 -1.70 -2.61
C GLY A 52 -16.60 -2.64 -1.39
N ILE A 53 -15.41 -2.98 -0.92
CA ILE A 53 -15.19 -3.87 0.23
C ILE A 53 -14.78 -3.01 1.42
N GLY A 54 -15.65 -2.89 2.41
CA GLY A 54 -15.43 -2.06 3.59
C GLY A 54 -15.52 -2.84 4.90
N THR A 55 -15.39 -2.11 6.00
CA THR A 55 -15.73 -2.59 7.34
C THR A 55 -16.11 -1.41 8.24
N ASP A 56 -16.64 -1.67 9.43
CA ASP A 56 -16.93 -0.60 10.39
C ASP A 56 -15.67 -0.15 11.13
N ILE A 57 -15.75 1.01 11.80
CA ILE A 57 -14.58 1.61 12.46
C ILE A 57 -14.02 0.75 13.61
N GLN A 58 -14.85 -0.07 14.26
CA GLN A 58 -14.41 -0.91 15.38
C GLN A 58 -13.61 -2.11 14.86
N ASP A 59 -14.13 -2.75 13.81
CA ASP A 59 -13.46 -3.84 13.12
C ASP A 59 -12.16 -3.36 12.44
N LEU A 60 -12.16 -2.15 11.83
CA LEU A 60 -10.97 -1.53 11.27
C LEU A 60 -9.88 -1.35 12.33
N ASN A 61 -10.21 -0.77 13.49
CA ASN A 61 -9.24 -0.57 14.58
C ASN A 61 -8.67 -1.89 15.13
N THR A 62 -9.49 -2.94 15.19
CA THR A 62 -9.06 -4.28 15.59
C THR A 62 -8.05 -4.84 14.59
N PHE A 63 -8.40 -4.81 13.30
CA PHE A 63 -7.52 -5.21 12.22
C PHE A 63 -6.19 -4.42 12.21
N LEU A 64 -6.25 -3.10 12.37
CA LEU A 64 -5.07 -2.23 12.37
C LEU A 64 -4.10 -2.58 13.51
N THR A 65 -4.61 -3.00 14.67
CA THR A 65 -3.78 -3.39 15.82
C THR A 65 -2.96 -4.65 15.50
N ASP A 66 -3.60 -5.67 14.93
CA ASP A 66 -2.96 -6.96 14.60
C ASP A 66 -2.01 -6.85 13.40
N ALA A 67 -2.32 -5.95 12.46
CA ALA A 67 -1.55 -5.68 11.26
C ALA A 67 -0.12 -5.16 11.54
N THR A 68 0.14 -4.57 12.70
CA THR A 68 1.41 -3.86 12.96
C THR A 68 2.64 -4.78 13.12
N SER A 69 2.48 -5.96 13.73
CA SER A 69 3.61 -6.79 14.18
C SER A 69 4.65 -7.10 13.10
N TRP A 70 4.21 -7.61 11.94
CA TRP A 70 5.14 -7.95 10.84
C TRP A 70 5.89 -6.75 10.29
N ARG A 71 5.20 -5.60 10.20
CA ARG A 71 5.80 -4.37 9.71
C ARG A 71 6.94 -3.93 10.63
N GLU A 72 6.71 -3.96 11.94
CA GLU A 72 7.72 -3.59 12.94
C GLU A 72 8.88 -4.59 13.00
N ASP A 73 8.58 -5.88 12.94
CA ASP A 73 9.58 -6.94 13.16
C ASP A 73 10.42 -7.27 11.91
N VAL A 74 9.89 -7.01 10.71
CA VAL A 74 10.52 -7.45 9.44
C VAL A 74 10.69 -6.31 8.44
N VAL A 75 9.63 -5.59 8.10
CA VAL A 75 9.68 -4.58 7.03
C VAL A 75 10.53 -3.37 7.44
N LYS A 76 10.28 -2.79 8.63
CA LYS A 76 11.02 -1.62 9.13
C LYS A 76 12.51 -1.89 9.34
N PRO A 77 12.95 -3.03 9.89
CA PRO A 77 14.37 -3.36 9.99
C PRO A 77 15.07 -3.41 8.62
N LEU A 78 14.47 -4.09 7.62
CA LEU A 78 15.03 -4.14 6.26
C LEU A 78 15.13 -2.74 5.64
N ARG A 79 14.09 -1.93 5.80
CA ARG A 79 14.07 -0.54 5.34
C ARG A 79 15.14 0.31 6.00
N THR A 80 15.32 0.16 7.32
CA THR A 80 16.34 0.87 8.09
C THR A 80 17.74 0.52 7.60
N ILE A 81 18.02 -0.76 7.35
CA ILE A 81 19.30 -1.20 6.77
C ILE A 81 19.51 -0.55 5.40
N ARG A 82 18.53 -0.66 4.48
CA ARG A 82 18.64 -0.10 3.12
C ARG A 82 18.86 1.43 3.14
N GLN A 83 18.13 2.14 4.00
CA GLN A 83 18.25 3.59 4.16
C GLN A 83 19.61 3.97 4.76
N GLY A 84 20.08 3.22 5.76
CA GLY A 84 21.39 3.41 6.38
C GLY A 84 22.56 3.23 5.41
N MET A 85 22.38 2.46 4.33
CA MET A 85 23.40 2.30 3.28
C MET A 85 23.43 3.44 2.26
N LYS A 86 22.33 4.17 2.08
CA LYS A 86 22.17 5.15 0.99
C LYS A 86 23.20 6.28 1.10
N GLY A 87 24.02 6.45 0.07
CA GLY A 87 24.99 7.54 -0.05
C GLY A 87 26.22 7.44 0.87
N ARG A 88 26.30 6.41 1.72
CA ARG A 88 27.46 6.16 2.60
C ARG A 88 28.42 5.13 2.03
N TYR A 89 27.89 4.15 1.30
CA TYR A 89 28.60 3.04 0.70
C TYR A 89 28.36 3.08 -0.80
N THR A 90 29.43 3.20 -1.58
CA THR A 90 29.38 3.50 -3.02
C THR A 90 30.20 2.53 -3.86
N GLU A 91 30.93 1.60 -3.24
CA GLU A 91 31.65 0.56 -3.96
C GLU A 91 30.67 -0.40 -4.66
N HIS A 92 31.13 -1.05 -5.72
CA HIS A 92 30.28 -1.90 -6.57
C HIS A 92 29.52 -2.98 -5.77
N ASP A 93 30.25 -3.73 -4.95
CA ASP A 93 29.68 -4.82 -4.14
C ASP A 93 28.71 -4.29 -3.07
N GLU A 94 28.95 -3.09 -2.54
CA GLU A 94 28.08 -2.45 -1.55
C GLU A 94 26.75 -2.01 -2.18
N VAL A 95 26.80 -1.46 -3.39
CA VAL A 95 25.60 -1.08 -4.17
C VAL A 95 24.79 -2.33 -4.52
N GLN A 96 25.44 -3.42 -4.96
CA GLN A 96 24.77 -4.69 -5.22
C GLN A 96 24.12 -5.29 -3.96
N LEU A 97 24.82 -5.26 -2.83
CA LEU A 97 24.26 -5.70 -1.54
C LEU A 97 23.03 -4.86 -1.17
N ARG A 98 23.09 -3.54 -1.36
CA ARG A 98 21.95 -2.66 -1.09
C ARG A 98 20.74 -2.98 -1.96
N GLU A 99 20.92 -3.28 -3.24
CA GLU A 99 19.81 -3.70 -4.11
C GLU A 99 19.26 -5.09 -3.70
N THR A 100 20.11 -5.98 -3.17
CA THR A 100 19.65 -7.26 -2.58
C THR A 100 18.78 -7.03 -1.33
N VAL A 101 19.19 -6.13 -0.43
CA VAL A 101 18.38 -5.74 0.74
C VAL A 101 17.05 -5.13 0.30
N LYS A 102 17.06 -4.27 -0.73
CA LYS A 102 15.84 -3.68 -1.30
C LYS A 102 14.90 -4.74 -1.88
N ALA A 103 15.42 -5.76 -2.56
CA ALA A 103 14.61 -6.87 -3.06
C ALA A 103 13.99 -7.69 -1.91
N LEU A 104 14.73 -7.89 -0.81
CA LEU A 104 14.20 -8.53 0.40
C LEU A 104 13.12 -7.68 1.08
N GLU A 105 13.31 -6.37 1.18
CA GLU A 105 12.29 -5.44 1.69
C GLU A 105 11.00 -5.53 0.86
N LEU A 106 11.10 -5.48 -0.47
CA LEU A 106 9.95 -5.58 -1.36
C LEU A 106 9.21 -6.93 -1.20
N ARG A 107 9.96 -8.03 -1.07
CA ARG A 107 9.38 -9.35 -0.81
C ARG A 107 8.69 -9.40 0.56
N ALA A 108 9.28 -8.77 1.59
CA ALA A 108 8.68 -8.68 2.91
C ALA A 108 7.39 -7.84 2.90
N GLU A 109 7.32 -6.77 2.11
CA GLU A 109 6.10 -5.99 1.86
C GLU A 109 5.04 -6.80 1.13
N GLN A 110 5.41 -7.63 0.16
CA GLN A 110 4.44 -8.52 -0.51
C GLN A 110 3.83 -9.53 0.48
N VAL A 111 4.67 -10.14 1.32
CA VAL A 111 4.19 -11.02 2.41
C VAL A 111 3.31 -10.24 3.40
N HIS A 112 3.68 -8.99 3.70
CA HIS A 112 2.87 -8.10 4.54
C HIS A 112 1.47 -7.93 3.96
N VAL A 113 1.35 -7.58 2.67
CA VAL A 113 0.05 -7.44 1.99
C VAL A 113 -0.76 -8.73 2.05
N SER A 114 -0.16 -9.91 1.83
CA SER A 114 -0.88 -11.19 1.98
C SER A 114 -1.36 -11.42 3.41
N ARG A 115 -0.58 -11.05 4.43
CA ARG A 115 -0.99 -11.14 5.84
C ARG A 115 -2.15 -10.19 6.13
N LEU A 116 -2.03 -8.93 5.69
CA LEU A 116 -3.08 -7.92 5.84
C LEU A 116 -4.39 -8.39 5.19
N ALA A 117 -4.34 -8.87 3.95
CA ALA A 117 -5.51 -9.39 3.24
C ALA A 117 -6.20 -10.53 4.00
N ARG A 118 -5.45 -11.51 4.51
CA ARG A 118 -5.98 -12.63 5.29
C ARG A 118 -6.61 -12.18 6.60
N SER A 119 -6.03 -11.18 7.26
CA SER A 119 -6.56 -10.60 8.50
C SER A 119 -7.74 -9.66 8.27
N PHE A 120 -7.82 -9.01 7.10
CA PHE A 120 -8.87 -8.04 6.77
C PHE A 120 -10.18 -8.72 6.33
N LEU A 121 -10.12 -9.74 5.47
CA LEU A 121 -11.32 -10.34 4.88
C LEU A 121 -12.36 -10.90 5.87
N PRO A 122 -12.02 -11.42 7.07
CA PRO A 122 -13.02 -11.78 8.07
C PRO A 122 -13.93 -10.62 8.50
N TYR A 123 -13.46 -9.38 8.36
CA TYR A 123 -14.20 -8.15 8.68
C TYR A 123 -14.87 -7.51 7.47
N ALA A 124 -14.64 -8.04 6.26
CA ALA A 124 -15.11 -7.48 5.02
C ALA A 124 -16.63 -7.57 4.89
N LYS A 125 -17.26 -6.41 4.69
CA LYS A 125 -18.70 -6.27 4.45
C LYS A 125 -18.88 -5.55 3.11
N PRO A 126 -19.85 -5.95 2.25
CA PRO A 126 -20.28 -5.11 1.14
C PRO A 126 -20.86 -3.83 1.72
N THR A 127 -20.26 -2.68 1.44
CA THR A 127 -20.73 -1.38 1.93
C THR A 127 -20.80 -0.37 0.80
N GLU A 128 -21.64 0.66 0.97
CA GLU A 128 -21.46 1.98 0.33
C GLU A 128 -20.00 2.44 0.47
N PRO A 129 -19.47 3.33 -0.40
CA PRO A 129 -18.04 3.57 -0.53
C PRO A 129 -17.39 3.80 0.84
N SER A 130 -16.70 2.78 1.32
CA SER A 130 -15.99 2.86 2.57
C SER A 130 -14.86 3.88 2.40
N GLN A 131 -14.61 4.65 3.44
CA GLN A 131 -13.53 5.64 3.47
C GLN A 131 -12.40 5.11 4.35
N MET A 132 -12.09 3.81 4.27
CA MET A 132 -11.13 3.19 5.19
C MET A 132 -9.74 3.79 5.00
N CYS A 133 -9.36 4.06 3.75
CA CYS A 133 -8.12 4.75 3.44
C CYS A 133 -8.04 6.13 4.14
N GLY A 134 -9.11 6.93 4.07
CA GLY A 134 -9.19 8.23 4.75
C GLY A 134 -9.21 8.10 6.28
N ALA A 135 -10.01 7.16 6.82
CA ALA A 135 -10.10 6.90 8.25
C ALA A 135 -8.75 6.47 8.85
N TYR A 136 -7.98 5.65 8.11
CA TYR A 136 -6.64 5.25 8.50
C TYR A 136 -5.68 6.44 8.55
N LEU A 137 -5.67 7.30 7.53
CA LEU A 137 -4.81 8.50 7.51
C LEU A 137 -5.14 9.45 8.67
N LEU A 138 -6.42 9.71 8.93
CA LEU A 138 -6.86 10.52 10.07
C LEU A 138 -6.46 9.89 11.41
N GLY A 139 -6.58 8.56 11.54
CA GLY A 139 -6.14 7.81 12.70
C GLY A 139 -4.63 7.88 12.95
N CYS A 140 -3.83 8.11 11.90
CA CYS A 140 -2.40 8.38 11.98
C CYS A 140 -2.06 9.87 12.19
N CYS A 141 -3.04 10.71 12.53
CA CYS A 141 -2.88 12.14 12.74
C CYS A 141 -2.41 12.92 11.48
N VAL A 142 -2.70 12.40 10.28
CA VAL A 142 -2.48 13.15 9.04
C VAL A 142 -3.54 14.27 8.97
N PRO A 143 -3.16 15.52 8.68
CA PRO A 143 -4.10 16.63 8.51
C PRO A 143 -5.20 16.34 7.48
N GLU A 144 -6.40 16.87 7.69
CA GLU A 144 -7.56 16.57 6.85
C GLU A 144 -7.35 17.00 5.38
N ASP A 145 -6.70 18.15 5.17
CA ASP A 145 -6.34 18.64 3.84
C ASP A 145 -5.33 17.72 3.13
N GLU A 146 -4.33 17.21 3.85
CA GLU A 146 -3.40 16.20 3.32
C GLU A 146 -4.08 14.86 3.05
N CYS A 147 -5.06 14.45 3.87
CA CYS A 147 -5.86 13.25 3.63
C CYS A 147 -6.66 13.37 2.33
N VAL A 148 -7.34 14.50 2.12
CA VAL A 148 -8.11 14.78 0.91
C VAL A 148 -7.20 14.82 -0.31
N GLU A 149 -6.04 15.47 -0.20
CA GLU A 149 -5.04 15.52 -1.28
C GLU A 149 -4.55 14.11 -1.64
N ALA A 150 -4.25 13.26 -0.64
CA ALA A 150 -3.83 11.88 -0.85
C ALA A 150 -4.87 11.08 -1.64
N LEU A 151 -6.13 11.12 -1.20
CA LEU A 151 -7.22 10.40 -1.84
C LEU A 151 -7.46 10.89 -3.27
N LEU A 152 -7.40 12.20 -3.52
CA LEU A 152 -7.53 12.77 -4.85
C LEU A 152 -6.40 12.31 -5.78
N VAL A 153 -5.16 12.30 -5.30
CA VAL A 153 -3.99 11.80 -6.06
C VAL A 153 -4.17 10.33 -6.42
N PHE A 154 -4.61 9.50 -5.47
CA PHE A 154 -4.80 8.07 -5.69
C PHE A 154 -5.96 7.79 -6.65
N GLN A 155 -7.10 8.48 -6.50
CA GLN A 155 -8.26 8.35 -7.39
C GLN A 155 -7.93 8.79 -8.82
N THR A 156 -7.23 9.91 -8.99
CA THR A 156 -6.83 10.40 -10.32
C THR A 156 -5.93 9.37 -11.02
N ALA A 157 -4.92 8.85 -10.31
CA ALA A 157 -4.01 7.85 -10.88
C ALA A 157 -4.71 6.51 -11.19
N ALA A 158 -5.67 6.10 -10.36
CA ALA A 158 -6.47 4.90 -10.61
C ALA A 158 -7.34 5.04 -11.86
N ASN A 159 -8.02 6.19 -12.03
CA ASN A 159 -8.84 6.48 -13.20
C ASN A 159 -8.02 6.55 -14.49
N ASP A 160 -6.85 7.19 -14.46
CA ASP A 160 -5.94 7.26 -15.61
C ASP A 160 -5.47 5.87 -16.05
N SER A 161 -5.24 4.96 -15.09
CA SER A 161 -4.83 3.58 -15.36
C SER A 161 -5.96 2.76 -16.00
N GLN A 162 -7.20 2.92 -15.52
CA GLN A 162 -8.37 2.25 -16.10
C GLN A 162 -8.69 2.73 -17.52
N ILE A 163 -8.49 4.03 -17.82
CA ILE A 163 -8.67 4.57 -19.18
C ILE A 163 -7.64 3.95 -20.14
N GLN A 164 -6.39 3.79 -19.72
CA GLN A 164 -5.33 3.20 -20.55
C GLN A 164 -5.57 1.71 -20.84
N GLU A 165 -5.99 0.91 -19.85
CA GLU A 165 -6.34 -0.50 -20.06
C GLU A 165 -7.51 -0.65 -21.05
N HIS A 166 -8.56 0.15 -20.90
CA HIS A 166 -9.72 0.13 -21.80
C HIS A 166 -9.38 0.59 -23.24
N ASP A 167 -8.44 1.53 -23.40
CA ASP A 167 -7.95 1.97 -24.72
C ASP A 167 -7.01 0.95 -25.39
N GLU A 168 -6.25 0.16 -24.63
CA GLU A 168 -5.42 -0.93 -25.17
C GLU A 168 -6.27 -2.13 -25.60
N GLU A 169 -7.27 -2.53 -24.81
CA GLU A 169 -8.21 -3.60 -25.18
C GLU A 169 -9.03 -3.26 -26.44
N ARG A 170 -9.42 -1.99 -26.61
CA ARG A 170 -10.13 -1.52 -27.82
C ARG A 170 -9.28 -1.51 -29.09
N LYS A 171 -7.95 -1.49 -28.99
CA LYS A 171 -7.03 -1.54 -30.14
C LYS A 171 -6.74 -2.97 -30.63
N LEU A 172 -7.10 -3.98 -29.82
CA LEU A 172 -6.90 -5.40 -30.12
C LEU A 172 -8.15 -6.07 -30.76
N LEU A 173 -9.24 -5.32 -30.92
CA LEU A 173 -10.48 -5.70 -31.61
C LEU A 173 -10.61 -4.96 -32.95
#